data_AF-A0A3B7R342-F1
#
_entry.id   AF-A0A3B7R342-F1
#
_cell.length_a   1.000
_cell.length_b   1.000
_cell.length_c   1.000
_cell.angle_alpha   90.00
_cell.angle_beta   90.00
_cell.angle_gamma   90.00
#
_symmetry.space_group_name_H-M   'P 1'
#
loop_
_entity.id
_entity.type
_entity.pdbx_description
1 polymer ?
#
loop_
_entity_poly.entity_id
_entity_poly.type
_entity_poly.pdbx_seq_one_letter_code
_entity_poly.pdbx_strand_id
1 'polypeptide(L)'
;MPDTGAFPKVRLPKLGCVIKFPRVGRSGRRGYKEADFMQVMSQWLSSGAVKVYNDRHVPTPNAVSPYEPDLVVINEQNGLNLFLNIEIDEPYDGVFRQPIHCLQEDDARDEFFTRRGWVVVRFAEIQVHQQPEACCAYVAQLIKRLAPDYAVPAALQGLALQPVTCWDNVQAQKWAKQRYRESYLGIADFGRRDVATDWQPAAALDVELAIEELVDKTPLKAAAEPRNRRQLEAVNGHPRDARLQFDPEAHQYFINGQPATAVSTLVDRFFPEFDKHYWAPRTAAKRGMTAGAVLEEWEQKGRTSADLGTRLHEHIEAFYNSGHAGVVTPEFQQFLDFHADHGHLEPYRTEWRVFNEELMMAGTVDFVARNADGTVSIYDWKRSAKVIHADGSIQRNNYQTAEGPLNDLDDSRFSRYSIQQNIYKWLLESKYGCRVRSMHLVVLHPDYDEYTVLEVPDRAAHVAKIVASLRAGC
;
A
#
# COMPACT_ATOMS: atom_id res chain seq x y z
N MET A 1 -6.45 22.84 6.20
CA MET A 1 -5.74 22.96 7.50
C MET A 1 -4.41 22.22 7.35
N PRO A 2 -3.31 22.66 7.99
CA PRO A 2 -2.07 21.88 7.97
C PRO A 2 -2.31 20.49 8.58
N ASP A 3 -1.65 19.46 8.05
CA ASP A 3 -1.68 18.13 8.64
C ASP A 3 -1.05 18.19 10.03
N THR A 4 -1.86 17.95 11.05
CA THR A 4 -1.46 18.03 12.46
C THR A 4 -0.70 16.79 12.92
N GLY A 5 -0.56 15.76 12.06
CA GLY A 5 0.02 14.47 12.45
C GLY A 5 -0.81 13.76 13.53
N ALA A 6 -2.08 14.13 13.69
CA ALA A 6 -2.98 13.64 14.72
C ALA A 6 -4.43 13.53 14.23
N PHE A 7 -5.16 12.55 14.77
CA PHE A 7 -6.60 12.40 14.64
C PHE A 7 -7.37 13.37 15.56
N PRO A 8 -8.60 13.80 15.21
CA PRO A 8 -9.27 13.52 13.95
C PRO A 8 -8.60 14.23 12.77
N LYS A 9 -8.50 13.53 11.64
CA LYS A 9 -8.04 14.11 10.37
C LYS A 9 -9.24 14.49 9.52
N VAL A 10 -9.12 15.59 8.77
CA VAL A 10 -10.13 16.00 7.79
C VAL A 10 -9.48 16.41 6.48
N ARG A 11 -9.94 15.82 5.37
CA ARG A 11 -9.60 16.23 4.01
C ARG A 11 -10.85 16.71 3.30
N LEU A 12 -10.74 17.88 2.69
CA LEU A 12 -11.85 18.53 1.99
C LEU A 12 -11.67 18.39 0.47
N PRO A 13 -12.76 18.23 -0.28
CA PRO A 13 -12.72 18.29 -1.74
C PRO A 13 -12.30 19.70 -2.20
N LYS A 14 -11.66 19.78 -3.38
CA LYS A 14 -11.33 21.07 -4.00
C LYS A 14 -12.59 21.71 -4.58
N LEU A 15 -12.67 23.03 -4.52
CA LEU A 15 -13.77 23.78 -5.14
C LEU A 15 -13.82 23.47 -6.65
N GLY A 16 -15.03 23.18 -7.16
CA GLY A 16 -15.26 22.87 -8.57
C GLY A 16 -15.05 21.40 -8.96
N CYS A 17 -14.72 20.50 -8.02
CA CYS A 17 -14.68 19.07 -8.33
C CYS A 17 -16.09 18.51 -8.62
N VAL A 18 -16.15 17.46 -9.45
CA VAL A 18 -17.37 16.70 -9.67
C VAL A 18 -17.80 15.97 -8.40
N ILE A 19 -19.10 15.77 -8.22
CA ILE A 19 -19.66 15.00 -7.11
C ILE A 19 -20.07 13.62 -7.62
N LYS A 20 -19.54 12.56 -6.99
CA LYS A 20 -19.97 11.18 -7.24
C LYS A 20 -20.90 10.70 -6.14
N PHE A 21 -22.07 10.20 -6.51
CA PHE A 21 -23.08 9.73 -5.56
C PHE A 21 -22.75 8.32 -5.03
N PRO A 22 -23.08 8.02 -3.77
CA PRO A 22 -22.95 6.67 -3.24
C PRO A 22 -24.03 5.73 -3.79
N ARG A 23 -23.72 4.44 -3.80
CA ARG A 23 -24.69 3.36 -4.02
C ARG A 23 -25.01 2.63 -2.72
N VAL A 24 -26.20 2.03 -2.69
CA VAL A 24 -26.63 1.13 -1.62
C VAL A 24 -25.93 -0.22 -1.79
N GLY A 25 -25.47 -0.79 -0.68
CA GLY A 25 -24.85 -2.11 -0.61
C GLY A 25 -23.45 -2.04 -0.02
N ARG A 26 -23.02 -3.16 0.57
CA ARG A 26 -21.66 -3.37 1.09
C ARG A 26 -21.26 -4.84 0.97
N SER A 27 -19.97 -5.10 0.95
CA SER A 27 -19.35 -6.42 0.89
C SER A 27 -19.54 -7.24 2.18
N GLY A 28 -19.88 -6.58 3.30
CA GLY A 28 -20.13 -7.20 4.60
C GLY A 28 -18.96 -7.15 5.57
N ARG A 29 -17.79 -6.70 5.13
CA ARG A 29 -16.59 -6.52 5.99
C ARG A 29 -16.76 -5.33 6.90
N ARG A 30 -16.59 -5.52 8.22
CA ARG A 30 -16.78 -4.50 9.26
C ARG A 30 -15.60 -4.45 10.23
N GLY A 31 -15.11 -3.24 10.50
CA GLY A 31 -14.28 -2.90 11.65
C GLY A 31 -15.02 -3.14 12.97
N TYR A 32 -14.26 -3.31 14.04
CA TYR A 32 -14.82 -3.77 15.33
C TYR A 32 -15.80 -2.75 15.93
N LYS A 33 -15.53 -1.44 15.76
CA LYS A 33 -16.33 -0.35 16.32
C LYS A 33 -17.37 0.26 15.38
N GLU A 34 -17.46 -0.19 14.12
CA GLU A 34 -18.38 0.39 13.13
C GLU A 34 -19.84 0.39 13.59
N ALA A 35 -20.35 -0.77 14.03
CA ALA A 35 -21.76 -0.92 14.38
C ALA A 35 -22.15 -0.08 15.61
N ASP A 36 -21.32 -0.12 16.65
CA ASP A 36 -21.52 0.67 17.87
C ASP A 36 -21.50 2.16 17.56
N PHE A 37 -20.53 2.61 16.75
CA PHE A 37 -20.43 4.03 16.43
C PHE A 37 -21.55 4.50 15.51
N MET A 38 -22.02 3.65 14.57
CA MET A 38 -23.20 3.93 13.76
C MET A 38 -24.42 4.25 14.64
N GLN A 39 -24.63 3.49 15.71
CA GLN A 39 -25.75 3.71 16.62
C GLN A 39 -25.66 5.08 17.29
N VAL A 40 -24.49 5.45 17.80
CA VAL A 40 -24.27 6.75 18.45
C VAL A 40 -24.39 7.90 17.46
N MET A 41 -23.77 7.80 16.28
CA MET A 41 -23.88 8.81 15.23
C MET A 41 -25.33 8.97 14.77
N SER A 42 -26.07 7.87 14.61
CA SER A 42 -27.48 7.92 14.20
C SER A 42 -28.35 8.59 15.25
N GLN A 43 -28.13 8.28 16.54
CA GLN A 43 -28.85 8.93 17.64
C GLN A 43 -28.69 10.44 17.63
N TRP A 44 -27.48 10.94 17.37
CA TRP A 44 -27.17 12.36 17.51
C TRP A 44 -27.28 13.18 16.22
N LEU A 45 -26.92 12.60 15.07
CA LEU A 45 -26.79 13.33 13.81
C LEU A 45 -27.94 13.08 12.84
N SER A 46 -28.62 11.93 12.92
CA SER A 46 -29.73 11.62 12.00
C SER A 46 -30.99 12.41 12.37
N SER A 47 -30.99 13.70 12.06
CA SER A 47 -32.11 14.62 12.27
C SER A 47 -32.43 15.38 10.98
N GLY A 48 -33.73 15.47 10.65
CA GLY A 48 -34.20 16.15 9.44
C GLY A 48 -33.52 15.63 8.16
N ALA A 49 -32.73 16.51 7.55
CA ALA A 49 -32.01 16.34 6.28
C ALA A 49 -30.80 15.39 6.34
N VAL A 50 -30.18 15.30 7.52
CA VAL A 50 -28.93 14.56 7.71
C VAL A 50 -29.26 13.10 8.03
N LYS A 51 -28.58 12.18 7.35
CA LYS A 51 -28.73 10.74 7.54
C LYS A 51 -27.35 10.09 7.67
N VAL A 52 -27.27 9.08 8.54
CA VAL A 52 -26.08 8.26 8.76
C VAL A 52 -26.33 6.86 8.22
N TYR A 53 -25.37 6.32 7.47
CA TYR A 53 -25.43 5.00 6.85
C TYR A 53 -24.14 4.22 7.09
N ASN A 54 -24.22 2.89 7.04
CA ASN A 54 -23.07 2.00 7.01
C ASN A 54 -23.16 0.95 5.88
N ASP A 55 -24.03 1.20 4.90
CA ASP A 55 -24.37 0.30 3.79
C ASP A 55 -24.26 1.06 2.46
N ARG A 56 -23.25 1.93 2.37
CA ARG A 56 -22.99 2.78 1.21
C ARG A 56 -21.59 2.52 0.71
N HIS A 57 -21.44 2.50 -0.61
CA HIS A 57 -20.15 2.40 -1.27
C HIS A 57 -20.07 3.40 -2.42
N VAL A 58 -18.85 3.73 -2.82
CA VAL A 58 -18.58 4.53 -4.02
C VAL A 58 -18.07 3.57 -5.10
N PRO A 59 -18.81 3.41 -6.22
CA PRO A 59 -18.36 2.58 -7.33
C PRO A 59 -17.01 3.05 -7.84
N THR A 60 -16.21 2.13 -8.33
CA THR A 60 -14.90 2.44 -8.87
C THR A 60 -14.81 2.00 -10.34
N PRO A 61 -13.95 2.59 -11.19
CA PRO A 61 -13.90 2.25 -12.62
C PRO A 61 -13.66 0.76 -12.94
N ASN A 62 -13.01 0.03 -12.02
CA ASN A 62 -12.72 -1.38 -12.14
C ASN A 62 -13.95 -2.27 -11.89
N ALA A 63 -15.07 -1.70 -11.44
CA ALA A 63 -16.33 -2.33 -11.00
C ALA A 63 -16.19 -3.40 -9.89
N VAL A 64 -15.13 -4.20 -9.87
CA VAL A 64 -14.94 -5.38 -9.00
C VAL A 64 -14.74 -5.04 -7.52
N SER A 65 -14.17 -3.88 -7.21
CA SER A 65 -13.82 -3.48 -5.84
C SER A 65 -14.24 -2.04 -5.59
N PRO A 66 -15.47 -1.77 -5.12
CA PRO A 66 -15.86 -0.41 -4.75
C PRO A 66 -15.11 0.02 -3.48
N TYR A 67 -15.05 1.32 -3.22
CA TYR A 67 -14.62 1.80 -1.91
C TYR A 67 -15.81 1.91 -0.97
N GLU A 68 -15.68 1.27 0.18
CA GLU A 68 -16.69 1.23 1.24
C GLU A 68 -16.18 2.08 2.40
N PRO A 69 -16.75 3.27 2.63
CA PRO A 69 -16.62 3.97 3.90
C PRO A 69 -17.07 3.11 5.07
N ASP A 70 -16.44 3.25 6.24
CA ASP A 70 -16.93 2.62 7.47
C ASP A 70 -18.33 3.14 7.82
N LEU A 71 -18.48 4.47 7.77
CA LEU A 71 -19.75 5.17 7.94
C LEU A 71 -19.85 6.33 6.94
N VAL A 72 -21.08 6.64 6.54
CA VAL A 72 -21.38 7.76 5.65
C VAL A 72 -22.37 8.70 6.30
N VAL A 73 -22.09 10.01 6.26
CA VAL A 73 -23.08 11.04 6.58
C VAL A 73 -23.50 11.76 5.31
N ILE A 74 -24.81 11.80 5.06
CA ILE A 74 -25.41 12.36 3.84
C ILE A 74 -26.35 13.50 4.18
N ASN A 75 -26.28 14.59 3.39
CA ASN A 75 -27.32 15.61 3.31
C ASN A 75 -27.52 16.06 1.85
N GLU A 76 -28.59 15.58 1.22
CA GLU A 76 -28.95 15.88 -0.18
C GLU A 76 -30.03 16.96 -0.30
N GLN A 77 -30.51 17.53 0.82
CA GLN A 77 -31.58 18.52 0.75
C GLN A 77 -31.15 19.77 -0.01
N ASN A 78 -32.10 20.34 -0.75
CA ASN A 78 -31.93 21.58 -1.52
C ASN A 78 -30.75 21.53 -2.52
N GLY A 79 -30.35 20.34 -2.97
CA GLY A 79 -29.24 20.16 -3.90
C GLY A 79 -27.86 20.35 -3.27
N LEU A 80 -27.75 20.36 -1.94
CA LEU A 80 -26.47 20.49 -1.24
C LEU A 80 -25.52 19.32 -1.58
N ASN A 81 -26.04 18.10 -1.61
CA ASN A 81 -25.29 16.86 -1.90
C ASN A 81 -23.99 16.74 -1.09
N LEU A 82 -24.09 16.98 0.22
CA LEU A 82 -22.97 16.85 1.14
C LEU A 82 -22.79 15.38 1.54
N PHE A 83 -21.63 14.83 1.21
CA PHE A 83 -21.24 13.46 1.55
C PHE A 83 -19.96 13.46 2.40
N LEU A 84 -20.03 12.91 3.60
CA LEU A 84 -18.88 12.67 4.47
C LEU A 84 -18.59 11.17 4.51
N ASN A 85 -17.37 10.80 4.12
CA ASN A 85 -16.76 9.51 4.44
C ASN A 85 -16.17 9.61 5.85
N ILE A 86 -16.65 8.78 6.77
CA ILE A 86 -16.14 8.68 8.13
C ILE A 86 -15.41 7.34 8.25
N GLU A 87 -14.11 7.39 8.52
CA GLU A 87 -13.22 6.22 8.69
C GLU A 87 -12.82 6.08 10.18
N ILE A 88 -12.70 4.84 10.64
CA ILE A 88 -12.30 4.43 11.98
C ILE A 88 -10.95 3.72 11.85
N ASP A 89 -9.87 4.46 12.06
CA ASP A 89 -8.51 3.96 11.88
C ASP A 89 -8.04 3.21 13.11
N GLU A 90 -7.61 1.98 12.89
CA GLU A 90 -7.10 1.07 13.90
C GLU A 90 -5.60 0.87 13.71
N PRO A 91 -4.78 0.75 14.76
CA PRO A 91 -3.32 0.66 14.57
C PRO A 91 -2.83 -0.66 13.97
N TYR A 92 -3.61 -1.73 14.07
CA TYR A 92 -3.30 -3.05 13.52
C TYR A 92 -4.58 -3.87 13.37
N ASP A 93 -4.63 -4.82 12.44
CA ASP A 93 -5.80 -5.68 12.24
C ASP A 93 -6.02 -6.66 13.41
N GLY A 94 -7.28 -6.99 13.71
CA GLY A 94 -7.61 -7.81 14.88
C GLY A 94 -7.22 -9.29 14.79
N VAL A 95 -6.96 -9.83 13.59
CA VAL A 95 -6.77 -11.27 13.36
C VAL A 95 -5.29 -11.63 13.29
N PHE A 96 -4.54 -10.96 12.42
CA PHE A 96 -3.12 -11.22 12.18
C PHE A 96 -2.21 -10.19 12.88
N ARG A 97 -2.79 -9.17 13.52
CA ARG A 97 -2.08 -8.08 14.18
C ARG A 97 -1.06 -7.37 13.27
N GLN A 98 -1.38 -7.31 11.98
CA GLN A 98 -0.61 -6.56 11.00
C GLN A 98 -0.92 -5.07 11.13
N PRO A 99 0.10 -4.21 11.15
CA PRO A 99 -0.06 -2.77 11.06
C PRO A 99 -0.94 -2.35 9.87
N ILE A 100 -1.87 -1.44 10.14
CA ILE A 100 -2.75 -0.82 9.15
C ILE A 100 -2.95 0.66 9.51
N HIS A 101 -3.42 1.45 8.56
CA HIS A 101 -3.68 2.89 8.73
C HIS A 101 -2.48 3.68 9.26
N CYS A 102 -1.28 3.24 8.89
CA CYS A 102 -0.06 3.97 9.24
C CYS A 102 0.04 5.26 8.42
N LEU A 103 0.90 6.17 8.86
CA LEU A 103 1.17 7.42 8.15
C LEU A 103 1.35 7.19 6.63
N GLN A 104 0.62 7.96 5.83
CA GLN A 104 0.62 7.98 4.37
C GLN A 104 0.00 6.76 3.66
N GLU A 105 -0.40 5.70 4.38
CA GLU A 105 -0.94 4.48 3.74
C GLU A 105 -2.27 4.72 3.03
N ASP A 106 -3.10 5.62 3.56
CA ASP A 106 -4.46 5.84 3.04
C ASP A 106 -4.63 7.10 2.18
N ASP A 107 -3.54 7.84 1.93
CA ASP A 107 -3.59 9.14 1.27
C ASP A 107 -4.27 9.09 -0.10
N ALA A 108 -4.05 8.00 -0.82
CA ALA A 108 -4.60 7.75 -2.14
C ALA A 108 -6.10 7.42 -2.10
N ARG A 109 -6.55 6.71 -1.05
CA ARG A 109 -7.97 6.43 -0.82
C ARG A 109 -8.69 7.74 -0.48
N ASP A 110 -8.12 8.55 0.40
CA ASP A 110 -8.67 9.87 0.73
C ASP A 110 -8.73 10.79 -0.51
N GLU A 111 -7.69 10.75 -1.34
CA GLU A 111 -7.65 11.49 -2.59
C GLU A 111 -8.73 11.04 -3.58
N PHE A 112 -8.98 9.73 -3.68
CA PHE A 112 -10.07 9.20 -4.51
C PHE A 112 -11.42 9.81 -4.12
N PHE A 113 -11.73 9.87 -2.82
CA PHE A 113 -12.97 10.44 -2.30
C PHE A 113 -13.05 11.95 -2.54
N THR A 114 -12.00 12.69 -2.17
CA THR A 114 -11.97 14.16 -2.28
C THR A 114 -11.99 14.66 -3.72
N ARG A 115 -11.39 13.94 -4.68
CA ARG A 115 -11.53 14.25 -6.12
C ARG A 115 -12.96 14.05 -6.66
N ARG A 116 -13.82 13.37 -5.89
CA ARG A 116 -15.22 13.05 -6.21
C ARG A 116 -16.22 13.80 -5.32
N GLY A 117 -15.79 14.88 -4.68
CA GLY A 117 -16.67 15.77 -3.92
C GLY A 117 -16.97 15.30 -2.49
N TRP A 118 -16.33 14.23 -2.01
CA TRP A 118 -16.53 13.75 -0.65
C TRP A 118 -15.60 14.45 0.33
N VAL A 119 -16.11 14.76 1.51
CA VAL A 119 -15.31 15.12 2.68
C VAL A 119 -14.88 13.84 3.37
N VAL A 120 -13.59 13.70 3.69
CA VAL A 120 -13.09 12.54 4.44
C VAL A 120 -12.76 12.98 5.86
N VAL A 121 -13.28 12.25 6.85
CA VAL A 121 -12.96 12.41 8.27
C VAL A 121 -12.47 11.09 8.80
N ARG A 122 -11.30 11.07 9.43
CA ARG A 122 -10.73 9.85 10.03
C ARG A 122 -10.58 10.05 11.53
N PHE A 123 -11.06 9.10 12.32
CA PHE A 123 -10.88 9.03 13.76
C PHE A 123 -9.99 7.84 14.12
N ALA A 124 -9.20 7.95 15.18
CA ALA A 124 -8.61 6.75 15.75
C ALA A 124 -9.70 5.90 16.43
N GLU A 125 -9.63 4.58 16.35
CA GLU A 125 -10.59 3.66 17.00
C GLU A 125 -10.74 3.97 18.50
N ILE A 126 -9.65 4.31 19.18
CA ILE A 126 -9.67 4.68 20.59
C ILE A 126 -10.50 5.94 20.87
N GLN A 127 -10.53 6.92 19.96
CA GLN A 127 -11.40 8.10 20.07
C GLN A 127 -12.87 7.70 19.95
N VAL A 128 -13.18 6.86 18.97
CA VAL A 128 -14.53 6.33 18.76
C VAL A 128 -14.98 5.49 19.96
N HIS A 129 -14.08 4.71 20.54
CA HIS A 129 -14.40 3.87 21.68
C HIS A 129 -14.61 4.66 22.98
N GLN A 130 -13.71 5.59 23.29
CA GLN A 130 -13.68 6.26 24.60
C GLN A 130 -14.43 7.61 24.61
N GLN A 131 -14.62 8.24 23.45
CA GLN A 131 -15.22 9.57 23.32
C GLN A 131 -16.21 9.66 22.13
N PRO A 132 -17.17 8.74 21.97
CA PRO A 132 -18.03 8.68 20.78
C PRO A 132 -18.92 9.94 20.60
N GLU A 133 -19.44 10.53 21.68
CA GLU A 133 -20.20 11.78 21.60
C GLU A 133 -19.33 12.97 21.20
N ALA A 134 -18.07 13.03 21.65
CA ALA A 134 -17.15 14.08 21.23
C ALA A 134 -16.76 13.92 19.74
N CYS A 135 -16.67 12.68 19.23
CA CYS A 135 -16.55 12.42 17.80
C CYS A 135 -17.79 12.93 17.03
N CYS A 136 -19.00 12.65 17.53
CA CYS A 136 -20.23 13.18 16.94
C CYS A 136 -20.28 14.71 16.98
N ALA A 137 -19.83 15.34 18.07
CA ALA A 137 -19.73 16.79 18.19
C ALA A 137 -18.77 17.37 17.14
N TYR A 138 -17.63 16.74 16.91
CA TYR A 138 -16.69 17.14 15.85
C TYR A 138 -17.35 17.10 14.46
N VAL A 139 -18.04 16.00 14.13
CA VAL A 139 -18.77 15.86 12.86
C VAL A 139 -19.89 16.90 12.75
N ALA A 140 -20.68 17.11 13.80
CA ALA A 140 -21.76 18.09 13.82
C ALA A 140 -21.24 19.52 13.56
N GLN A 141 -20.12 19.90 14.18
CA GLN A 141 -19.48 21.19 13.95
C GLN A 141 -18.89 21.31 12.55
N LEU A 142 -18.38 20.22 11.98
CA LEU A 142 -17.94 20.20 10.58
C LEU A 142 -19.13 20.41 9.63
N ILE A 143 -20.25 19.70 9.83
CA ILE A 143 -21.47 19.90 9.05
C ILE A 143 -21.96 21.35 9.18
N LYS A 144 -21.98 21.93 10.40
CA LYS A 144 -22.37 23.33 10.61
C LYS A 144 -21.52 24.31 9.79
N ARG A 145 -20.21 24.06 9.64
CA ARG A 145 -19.31 24.90 8.85
C ARG A 145 -19.57 24.78 7.35
N LEU A 146 -19.96 23.60 6.87
CA LEU A 146 -20.21 23.32 5.45
C LEU A 146 -21.64 23.66 5.03
N ALA A 147 -22.59 23.55 5.95
CA ALA A 147 -24.01 23.83 5.80
C ALA A 147 -24.47 24.71 6.98
N PRO A 148 -24.37 26.04 6.87
CA PRO A 148 -24.65 26.97 7.96
C PRO A 148 -26.05 26.86 8.58
N ASP A 149 -27.03 26.31 7.87
CA ASP A 149 -28.39 26.12 8.39
C ASP A 149 -28.53 24.89 9.29
N TYR A 150 -27.54 24.00 9.32
CA TYR A 150 -27.55 22.85 10.22
C TYR A 150 -27.58 23.31 11.69
N ALA A 151 -28.40 22.67 12.52
CA ALA A 151 -28.48 22.96 13.95
C ALA A 151 -27.72 21.87 14.72
N VAL A 152 -26.63 22.24 15.39
CA VAL A 152 -25.86 21.32 16.22
C VAL A 152 -26.71 20.94 17.45
N PRO A 153 -26.94 19.64 17.72
CA PRO A 153 -27.68 19.20 18.90
C PRO A 153 -27.10 19.78 20.19
N ALA A 154 -27.96 20.31 21.06
CA ALA A 154 -27.52 20.99 22.30
C ALA A 154 -26.62 20.11 23.18
N ALA A 155 -26.91 18.80 23.24
CA ALA A 155 -26.11 17.84 24.01
C ALA A 155 -24.68 17.65 23.48
N LEU A 156 -24.41 17.99 22.22
CA LEU A 156 -23.08 17.92 21.62
C LEU A 156 -22.30 19.23 21.73
N GLN A 157 -22.94 20.33 22.14
CA GLN A 157 -22.29 21.63 22.23
C GLN A 157 -21.27 21.65 23.36
N GLY A 158 -20.06 22.18 23.08
CA GLY A 158 -18.99 22.29 24.07
C GLY A 158 -18.18 21.01 24.31
N LEU A 159 -18.57 19.86 23.73
CA LEU A 159 -17.75 18.66 23.78
C LEU A 159 -16.50 18.83 22.92
N ALA A 160 -15.32 18.63 23.53
CA ALA A 160 -14.03 18.71 22.88
C ALA A 160 -13.41 17.32 22.76
N LEU A 161 -13.12 16.91 21.53
CA LEU A 161 -12.46 15.64 21.25
C LEU A 161 -10.95 15.77 21.49
N GLN A 162 -10.39 14.87 22.30
CA GLN A 162 -8.94 14.84 22.52
C GLN A 162 -8.21 14.30 21.28
N PRO A 163 -7.16 14.97 20.79
CA PRO A 163 -6.41 14.50 19.64
C PRO A 163 -5.59 13.24 19.98
N VAL A 164 -5.41 12.38 18.98
CA VAL A 164 -4.56 11.18 19.08
C VAL A 164 -3.47 11.26 18.03
N THR A 165 -2.21 11.21 18.42
CA THR A 165 -1.08 11.19 17.47
C THR A 165 -1.22 10.01 16.52
N CYS A 166 -1.02 10.26 15.23
CA CYS A 166 -0.98 9.18 14.25
C CYS A 166 0.23 8.29 14.47
N TRP A 167 0.12 7.04 14.06
CA TRP A 167 1.16 6.03 14.27
C TRP A 167 1.88 5.71 12.96
N ASP A 168 3.16 5.41 13.08
CA ASP A 168 3.95 4.75 12.05
C ASP A 168 3.92 3.23 12.24
N ASN A 169 4.52 2.52 11.29
CA ASN A 169 4.59 1.06 11.31
C ASN A 169 5.30 0.53 12.57
N VAL A 170 6.39 1.19 13.00
CA VAL A 170 7.13 0.81 14.22
C VAL A 170 6.21 0.84 15.46
N GLN A 171 5.46 1.94 15.61
CA GLN A 171 4.57 2.11 16.76
C GLN A 171 3.39 1.14 16.71
N ALA A 172 2.81 0.92 15.53
CA ALA A 172 1.78 -0.09 15.32
C ALA A 172 2.25 -1.51 15.70
N GLN A 173 3.45 -1.92 15.26
CA GLN A 173 4.05 -3.23 15.63
C GLN A 173 4.28 -3.36 17.14
N LYS A 174 4.72 -2.29 17.81
CA LYS A 174 4.87 -2.28 19.28
C LYS A 174 3.52 -2.46 19.97
N TRP A 175 2.50 -1.73 19.52
CA TRP A 175 1.15 -1.83 20.07
C TRP A 175 0.50 -3.19 19.81
N ALA A 176 0.72 -3.78 18.63
CA ALA A 176 0.31 -5.15 18.31
C ALA A 176 0.87 -6.17 19.30
N LYS A 177 2.18 -6.09 19.60
CA LYS A 177 2.85 -6.96 20.60
C LYS A 177 2.32 -6.75 22.02
N GLN A 178 1.92 -5.52 22.35
CA GLN A 178 1.35 -5.15 23.65
C GLN A 178 -0.15 -5.41 23.77
N ARG A 179 -0.81 -5.85 22.69
CA ARG A 179 -2.28 -6.01 22.64
C ARG A 179 -3.00 -4.72 23.03
N TYR A 180 -2.50 -3.59 22.53
CA TYR A 180 -2.97 -2.26 22.88
C TYR A 180 -4.46 -2.05 22.59
N ARG A 181 -4.95 -2.47 21.41
CA ARG A 181 -6.38 -2.46 21.04
C ARG A 181 -7.19 -3.29 22.01
N GLU A 182 -6.81 -4.56 22.22
CA GLU A 182 -7.51 -5.45 23.13
C GLU A 182 -7.60 -4.86 24.55
N SER A 183 -6.53 -4.21 25.01
CA SER A 183 -6.48 -3.57 26.33
C SER A 183 -7.46 -2.41 26.47
N TYR A 184 -7.53 -1.48 25.50
CA TYR A 184 -8.46 -0.35 25.64
C TYR A 184 -9.90 -0.71 25.29
N LEU A 185 -10.12 -1.74 24.47
CA LEU A 185 -11.44 -2.28 24.15
C LEU A 185 -12.00 -3.17 25.25
N GLY A 186 -11.16 -3.62 26.18
CA GLY A 186 -11.56 -4.53 27.26
C GLY A 186 -11.89 -5.95 26.79
N ILE A 187 -11.24 -6.42 25.73
CA ILE A 187 -11.50 -7.74 25.12
C ILE A 187 -10.27 -8.65 25.26
N ALA A 188 -10.49 -9.97 25.26
CA ALA A 188 -9.38 -10.92 25.23
C ALA A 188 -8.78 -11.01 23.82
N ASP A 189 -9.62 -11.23 22.80
CA ASP A 189 -9.24 -11.29 21.39
C ASP A 189 -10.44 -10.90 20.50
N PHE A 190 -10.19 -10.74 19.20
CA PHE A 190 -11.19 -10.32 18.21
C PHE A 190 -12.03 -11.47 17.65
N GLY A 191 -11.80 -12.71 18.11
CA GLY A 191 -12.48 -13.89 17.58
C GLY A 191 -12.14 -14.20 16.11
N ARG A 192 -12.96 -15.06 15.49
CA ARG A 192 -12.91 -15.32 14.05
C ARG A 192 -13.85 -14.36 13.33
N ARG A 193 -13.40 -13.76 12.23
CA ARG A 193 -14.28 -13.05 11.30
C ARG A 193 -14.90 -14.04 10.32
N ASP A 194 -16.20 -13.96 10.13
CA ASP A 194 -16.87 -14.64 9.02
C ASP A 194 -16.45 -13.94 7.71
N VAL A 195 -15.92 -14.72 6.77
CA VAL A 195 -15.56 -14.21 5.44
C VAL A 195 -16.85 -14.15 4.63
N ALA A 196 -17.44 -12.95 4.53
CA ALA A 196 -18.55 -12.73 3.61
C ALA A 196 -18.08 -13.02 2.17
N THR A 197 -18.77 -13.92 1.47
CA THR A 197 -18.24 -14.55 0.24
C THR A 197 -19.01 -14.23 -1.03
N ASP A 198 -20.20 -13.62 -0.95
CA ASP A 198 -21.08 -13.46 -2.13
C ASP A 198 -21.54 -12.01 -2.35
N TRP A 199 -20.60 -11.06 -2.41
CA TRP A 199 -20.91 -9.72 -2.93
C TRP A 199 -20.51 -9.63 -4.40
N GLN A 200 -21.49 -9.42 -5.27
CA GLN A 200 -21.24 -9.11 -6.67
C GLN A 200 -21.34 -7.59 -6.89
N PRO A 201 -20.36 -7.00 -7.56
CA PRO A 201 -20.44 -5.60 -7.88
C PRO A 201 -21.54 -5.31 -8.88
N ALA A 202 -22.32 -4.28 -8.57
CA ALA A 202 -23.32 -3.79 -9.49
C ALA A 202 -22.64 -3.18 -10.74
N ALA A 203 -23.23 -3.41 -11.91
CA ALA A 203 -22.72 -2.87 -13.17
C ALA A 203 -22.55 -1.34 -13.11
N ALA A 204 -21.53 -0.82 -13.79
CA ALA A 204 -21.32 0.62 -13.93
C ALA A 204 -22.53 1.27 -14.62
N LEU A 205 -22.95 2.44 -14.15
CA LEU A 205 -24.00 3.23 -14.79
C LEU A 205 -23.38 4.27 -15.74
N ASP A 206 -24.07 4.60 -16.83
CA ASP A 206 -23.58 5.58 -17.82
C ASP A 206 -23.25 6.94 -17.18
N VAL A 207 -24.07 7.38 -16.21
CA VAL A 207 -23.84 8.61 -15.46
C VAL A 207 -22.54 8.56 -14.65
N GLU A 208 -22.16 7.39 -14.15
CA GLU A 208 -20.90 7.24 -13.40
C GLU A 208 -19.71 7.25 -14.31
N LEU A 209 -19.82 6.63 -15.50
CA LEU A 209 -18.78 6.69 -16.52
C LEU A 209 -18.56 8.16 -16.95
N ALA A 210 -19.64 8.91 -17.17
CA ALA A 210 -19.57 10.34 -17.48
C ALA A 210 -18.95 11.15 -16.32
N ILE A 211 -19.30 10.87 -15.07
CA ILE A 211 -18.66 11.50 -13.90
C ILE A 211 -17.16 11.19 -13.88
N GLU A 212 -16.77 9.94 -14.11
CA GLU A 212 -15.37 9.51 -14.13
C GLU A 212 -14.57 10.17 -15.26
N GLU A 213 -15.19 10.59 -16.36
CA GLU A 213 -14.53 11.42 -17.39
C GLU A 213 -14.27 12.86 -16.92
N LEU A 214 -15.10 13.39 -16.03
CA LEU A 214 -14.98 14.74 -15.46
C LEU A 214 -14.08 14.81 -14.22
N VAL A 215 -13.82 13.68 -13.55
CA VAL A 215 -12.87 13.63 -12.44
C VAL A 215 -11.53 14.15 -12.94
N ASP A 216 -10.91 15.05 -12.17
CA ASP A 216 -9.57 15.53 -12.46
C ASP A 216 -8.58 14.35 -12.43
N LYS A 217 -8.24 13.86 -13.62
CA LYS A 217 -7.28 12.78 -13.86
C LYS A 217 -5.87 13.29 -14.01
N THR A 218 -5.62 14.59 -13.79
CA THR A 218 -4.26 15.14 -13.88
C THR A 218 -3.34 14.21 -13.10
N PRO A 219 -2.44 13.49 -13.79
CA PRO A 219 -1.46 12.69 -13.11
C PRO A 219 -0.63 13.65 -12.29
N LEU A 220 -0.27 13.27 -11.06
CA LEU A 220 1.03 13.71 -10.55
C LEU A 220 2.04 13.26 -11.64
N LYS A 221 2.66 14.26 -12.28
CA LYS A 221 3.34 14.20 -13.60
C LYS A 221 3.70 12.78 -14.08
N ALA A 222 2.91 12.24 -15.01
CA ALA A 222 3.43 11.16 -15.84
C ALA A 222 4.50 11.78 -16.75
N ALA A 223 5.77 11.66 -16.35
CA ALA A 223 6.87 11.95 -17.27
C ALA A 223 6.66 11.04 -18.48
N ALA A 224 6.58 11.63 -19.68
CA ALA A 224 6.56 10.86 -20.91
C ALA A 224 7.88 10.08 -20.99
N GLU A 225 7.84 8.79 -20.63
CA GLU A 225 8.98 7.91 -20.79
C GLU A 225 9.30 7.79 -22.29
N PRO A 226 10.57 7.91 -22.70
CA PRO A 226 10.93 7.87 -24.10
C PRO A 226 10.59 6.51 -24.71
N ARG A 227 9.99 6.52 -25.91
CA ARG A 227 9.49 5.34 -26.65
C ARG A 227 10.54 4.24 -26.90
N ASN A 228 11.83 4.55 -26.75
CA ASN A 228 12.93 3.62 -27.00
C ASN A 228 13.24 2.67 -25.82
N ARG A 229 12.64 2.85 -24.63
CA ARG A 229 12.81 1.94 -23.49
C ARG A 229 11.90 0.69 -23.51
N ARG A 230 11.05 0.52 -24.54
CA ARG A 230 9.95 -0.47 -24.53
C ARG A 230 9.98 -1.48 -25.67
N GLN A 231 11.15 -1.83 -26.20
CA GLN A 231 11.24 -2.79 -27.31
C GLN A 231 10.65 -4.15 -26.94
N LEU A 232 11.03 -4.70 -25.78
CA LEU A 232 10.53 -5.99 -25.32
C LEU A 232 9.03 -5.94 -24.99
N GLU A 233 8.55 -4.83 -24.40
CA GLU A 233 7.10 -4.60 -24.19
C GLU A 233 6.34 -4.52 -25.53
N ALA A 234 6.88 -3.87 -26.55
CA ALA A 234 6.23 -3.75 -27.86
C ALA A 234 6.11 -5.11 -28.56
N VAL A 235 7.09 -5.99 -28.40
CA VAL A 235 7.08 -7.34 -28.99
C VAL A 235 6.25 -8.33 -28.16
N ASN A 236 6.37 -8.26 -26.83
CA ASN A 236 5.80 -9.23 -25.88
C ASN A 236 4.72 -8.60 -24.98
N GLY A 237 3.98 -7.63 -25.51
CA GLY A 237 2.96 -6.89 -24.77
C GLY A 237 1.83 -7.80 -24.30
N HIS A 238 1.27 -7.52 -23.12
CA HIS A 238 0.13 -8.25 -22.58
C HIS A 238 -1.12 -7.35 -22.57
N PRO A 239 -2.34 -7.86 -22.89
CA PRO A 239 -3.55 -7.04 -22.89
C PRO A 239 -3.85 -6.32 -21.56
N ARG A 240 -3.34 -6.85 -20.45
CA ARG A 240 -3.49 -6.25 -19.11
C ARG A 240 -2.60 -5.02 -18.89
N ASP A 241 -1.52 -4.85 -19.66
CA ASP A 241 -0.57 -3.75 -19.47
C ASP A 241 -1.26 -2.39 -19.59
N ALA A 242 -2.26 -2.26 -20.47
CA ALA A 242 -3.05 -1.04 -20.64
C ALA A 242 -3.89 -0.62 -19.42
N ARG A 243 -4.10 -1.54 -18.46
CA ARG A 243 -4.89 -1.30 -17.25
C ARG A 243 -4.04 -0.78 -16.09
N LEU A 244 -2.71 -0.83 -16.19
CA LEU A 244 -1.81 -0.49 -15.10
C LEU A 244 -1.01 0.77 -15.42
N GLN A 245 -1.06 1.74 -14.51
CA GLN A 245 -0.26 2.96 -14.54
C GLN A 245 0.69 2.97 -13.35
N PHE A 246 1.84 3.59 -13.52
CA PHE A 246 2.84 3.74 -12.47
C PHE A 246 3.34 5.19 -12.45
N ASP A 247 3.34 5.79 -11.27
CA ASP A 247 3.95 7.07 -10.98
C ASP A 247 5.33 6.81 -10.35
N PRO A 248 6.44 7.03 -11.08
CA PRO A 248 7.79 6.80 -10.57
C PRO A 248 8.21 7.80 -9.49
N GLU A 249 7.65 9.01 -9.46
CA GLU A 249 8.00 10.05 -8.46
C GLU A 249 7.34 9.73 -7.12
N ALA A 250 6.06 9.35 -7.14
CA ALA A 250 5.32 8.93 -5.95
C ALA A 250 5.55 7.45 -5.58
N HIS A 251 6.20 6.67 -6.45
CA HIS A 251 6.33 5.21 -6.35
C HIS A 251 4.98 4.50 -6.19
N GLN A 252 3.99 4.91 -6.98
CA GLN A 252 2.59 4.49 -6.79
C GLN A 252 2.02 3.80 -8.02
N TYR A 253 1.27 2.72 -7.81
CA TYR A 253 0.61 1.96 -8.86
C TYR A 253 -0.88 2.29 -8.91
N PHE A 254 -1.46 2.30 -10.11
CA PHE A 254 -2.88 2.49 -10.33
C PHE A 254 -3.45 1.47 -11.31
N ILE A 255 -4.42 0.66 -10.87
CA ILE A 255 -5.14 -0.30 -11.71
C ILE A 255 -6.46 0.36 -12.14
N ASN A 256 -6.65 0.59 -13.44
CA ASN A 256 -7.82 1.29 -13.97
C ASN A 256 -8.08 2.64 -13.26
N GLY A 257 -7.00 3.37 -12.94
CA GLY A 257 -7.06 4.66 -12.24
C GLY A 257 -7.28 4.57 -10.72
N GLN A 258 -7.35 3.37 -10.14
CA GLN A 258 -7.45 3.17 -8.70
C GLN A 258 -6.11 2.82 -8.08
N PRO A 259 -5.72 3.46 -6.96
CA PRO A 259 -4.49 3.11 -6.24
C PRO A 259 -4.42 1.62 -5.90
N ALA A 260 -3.24 1.03 -6.11
CA ALA A 260 -2.92 -0.35 -5.77
C ALA A 260 -1.70 -0.40 -4.84
N THR A 261 -1.74 -1.30 -3.86
CA THR A 261 -0.63 -1.52 -2.93
C THR A 261 0.56 -2.14 -3.68
N ALA A 262 1.73 -1.53 -3.54
CA ALA A 262 2.96 -2.09 -4.11
C ALA A 262 3.31 -3.42 -3.43
N VAL A 263 3.76 -4.42 -4.20
CA VAL A 263 4.18 -5.73 -3.67
C VAL A 263 5.27 -5.58 -2.61
N SER A 264 6.24 -4.67 -2.81
CA SER A 264 7.28 -4.37 -1.82
C SER A 264 6.70 -3.89 -0.49
N THR A 265 5.82 -2.87 -0.54
CA THR A 265 5.12 -2.33 0.64
C THR A 265 4.31 -3.41 1.34
N LEU A 266 3.62 -4.28 0.59
CA LEU A 266 2.88 -5.41 1.16
C LEU A 266 3.81 -6.37 1.90
N VAL A 267 4.96 -6.73 1.30
CA VAL A 267 5.92 -7.65 1.92
C VAL A 267 6.48 -7.06 3.21
N ASP A 268 6.83 -5.77 3.21
CA ASP A 268 7.44 -5.12 4.38
C ASP A 268 6.55 -5.13 5.63
N ARG A 269 5.22 -5.17 5.47
CA ARG A 269 4.27 -5.32 6.60
C ARG A 269 4.52 -6.59 7.43
N PHE A 270 4.98 -7.65 6.79
CA PHE A 270 5.24 -8.94 7.44
C PHE A 270 6.62 -9.04 8.06
N PHE A 271 7.38 -7.95 8.14
CA PHE A 271 8.69 -7.97 8.76
C PHE A 271 8.86 -6.80 9.73
N PRO A 272 9.67 -6.96 10.78
CA PRO A 272 9.93 -5.88 11.72
C PRO A 272 10.51 -4.65 11.04
N GLU A 273 9.99 -3.48 11.38
CA GLU A 273 10.54 -2.21 10.92
C GLU A 273 11.72 -1.79 11.81
N PHE A 274 12.77 -1.24 11.20
CA PHE A 274 13.95 -0.77 11.92
C PHE A 274 13.63 0.49 12.73
N ASP A 275 13.60 0.35 14.06
CA ASP A 275 13.37 1.46 14.98
C ASP A 275 14.60 2.39 15.07
N LYS A 276 14.72 3.28 14.08
CA LYS A 276 15.82 4.25 13.98
C LYS A 276 15.95 5.13 15.22
N HIS A 277 14.84 5.50 15.85
CA HIS A 277 14.84 6.39 17.02
C HIS A 277 15.26 5.66 18.30
N TYR A 278 14.97 4.37 18.42
CA TYR A 278 15.53 3.53 19.48
C TYR A 278 17.02 3.26 19.30
N TRP A 279 17.46 2.98 18.07
CA TRP A 279 18.85 2.59 17.81
C TRP A 279 19.82 3.76 17.68
N ALA A 280 19.37 4.93 17.21
CA ALA A 280 20.25 6.08 16.99
C ALA A 280 20.97 6.56 18.26
N PRO A 281 20.32 6.74 19.43
CA PRO A 281 21.02 7.14 20.67
C PRO A 281 22.09 6.14 21.11
N ARG A 282 21.84 4.83 20.91
CA ARG A 282 22.79 3.76 21.26
C ARG A 282 24.00 3.77 20.35
N THR A 283 23.78 3.94 19.05
CA THR A 283 24.85 4.06 18.06
C THR A 283 25.68 5.33 18.26
N ALA A 284 25.00 6.44 18.55
CA ALA A 284 25.58 7.74 18.84
C ALA A 284 26.54 7.67 20.04
N ALA A 285 26.11 7.04 21.15
CA ALA A 285 26.94 6.83 22.33
C ALA A 285 28.21 6.01 22.02
N LYS A 286 28.10 4.95 21.19
CA LYS A 286 29.25 4.12 20.79
C LYS A 286 30.25 4.85 19.90
N ARG A 287 29.77 5.79 19.07
CA ARG A 287 30.56 6.53 18.08
C ARG A 287 31.04 7.90 18.57
N GLY A 288 30.59 8.36 19.74
CA GLY A 288 30.89 9.72 20.23
C GLY A 288 30.21 10.82 19.40
N MET A 289 29.03 10.54 18.84
CA MET A 289 28.26 11.48 18.00
C MET A 289 26.90 11.79 18.64
N THR A 290 26.12 12.70 18.03
CA THR A 290 24.72 12.93 18.43
C THR A 290 23.79 11.94 17.73
N ALA A 291 22.63 11.65 18.35
CA ALA A 291 21.62 10.80 17.72
C ALA A 291 21.10 11.41 16.40
N GLY A 292 20.98 12.74 16.33
CA GLY A 292 20.60 13.46 15.11
C GLY A 292 21.59 13.22 13.97
N ALA A 293 22.90 13.33 14.23
CA ALA A 293 23.92 13.08 13.22
C ALA A 293 23.91 11.62 12.71
N VAL A 294 23.63 10.65 13.58
CA VAL A 294 23.48 9.23 13.16
C VAL A 294 22.24 9.03 12.29
N LEU A 295 21.12 9.67 12.62
CA LEU A 295 19.89 9.60 11.81
C LEU A 295 20.12 10.19 10.42
N GLU A 296 20.78 11.36 10.35
CA GLU A 296 21.12 12.02 9.09
C GLU A 296 22.09 11.17 8.25
N GLU A 297 23.11 10.57 8.87
CA GLU A 297 24.03 9.64 8.19
C GLU A 297 23.29 8.44 7.59
N TRP A 298 22.38 7.82 8.36
CA TRP A 298 21.60 6.68 7.88
C TRP A 298 20.63 7.07 6.77
N GLU A 299 19.98 8.23 6.89
CA GLU A 299 19.09 8.75 5.86
C GLU A 299 19.84 9.04 4.56
N GLN A 300 20.98 9.73 4.64
CA GLN A 300 21.81 10.02 3.46
C GLN A 300 22.31 8.74 2.79
N LYS A 301 22.81 7.77 3.57
CA LYS A 301 23.23 6.46 3.04
C LYS A 301 22.08 5.72 2.38
N GLY A 302 20.89 5.78 2.98
CA GLY A 302 19.66 5.21 2.43
C GLY A 302 19.31 5.80 1.07
N ARG A 303 19.23 7.14 0.98
CA ARG A 303 18.94 7.87 -0.27
C ARG A 303 19.97 7.56 -1.36
N THR A 304 21.27 7.68 -1.06
CA THR A 304 22.33 7.37 -2.02
C THR A 304 22.26 5.91 -2.50
N SER A 305 21.98 4.97 -1.61
CA SER A 305 21.88 3.54 -1.99
C SER A 305 20.66 3.28 -2.90
N ALA A 306 19.53 3.92 -2.62
CA ALA A 306 18.33 3.83 -3.44
C ALA A 306 18.57 4.43 -4.84
N ASP A 307 19.13 5.65 -4.90
CA ASP A 307 19.42 6.34 -6.18
C ASP A 307 20.37 5.52 -7.07
N LEU A 308 21.43 4.95 -6.50
CA LEU A 308 22.38 4.12 -7.24
C LEU A 308 21.73 2.79 -7.68
N GLY A 309 20.86 2.22 -6.87
CA GLY A 309 20.05 1.06 -7.25
C GLY A 309 19.14 1.37 -8.43
N THR A 310 18.36 2.45 -8.38
CA THR A 310 17.49 2.90 -9.47
C THR A 310 18.26 3.07 -10.77
N ARG A 311 19.39 3.77 -10.75
CA ARG A 311 20.22 3.95 -11.95
C ARG A 311 20.75 2.64 -12.54
N LEU A 312 21.09 1.67 -11.68
CA LEU A 312 21.52 0.34 -12.14
C LEU A 312 20.39 -0.34 -12.92
N HIS A 313 19.16 -0.35 -12.39
CA HIS A 313 18.00 -0.90 -13.10
C HIS A 313 17.75 -0.18 -14.42
N GLU A 314 17.80 1.16 -14.44
CA GLU A 314 17.62 1.94 -15.67
C GLU A 314 18.66 1.61 -16.74
N HIS A 315 19.92 1.40 -16.36
CA HIS A 315 20.97 1.00 -17.30
C HIS A 315 20.76 -0.42 -17.83
N ILE A 316 20.36 -1.37 -16.98
CA ILE A 316 20.07 -2.76 -17.39
C ILE A 316 18.85 -2.81 -18.32
N GLU A 317 17.78 -2.08 -17.99
CA GLU A 317 16.59 -1.96 -18.82
C GLU A 317 16.94 -1.36 -20.20
N ALA A 318 17.73 -0.29 -20.23
CA ALA A 318 18.17 0.35 -21.46
C ALA A 318 19.04 -0.58 -22.32
N PHE A 319 19.92 -1.36 -21.69
CA PHE A 319 20.74 -2.35 -22.37
C PHE A 319 19.87 -3.37 -23.11
N TYR A 320 18.90 -3.99 -22.42
CA TYR A 320 18.04 -5.02 -23.03
C TYR A 320 17.05 -4.47 -24.07
N ASN A 321 16.59 -3.22 -23.95
CA ASN A 321 15.59 -2.65 -24.86
C ASN A 321 16.15 -1.81 -26.01
N SER A 322 17.42 -1.40 -25.95
CA SER A 322 17.99 -0.51 -26.97
C SER A 322 19.44 -0.81 -27.33
N GLY A 323 20.06 -1.80 -26.69
CA GLY A 323 21.49 -2.08 -26.85
C GLY A 323 22.39 -0.98 -26.30
N HIS A 324 21.83 0.02 -25.61
CA HIS A 324 22.59 1.13 -25.04
C HIS A 324 23.26 0.68 -23.75
N ALA A 325 24.57 0.49 -23.79
CA ALA A 325 25.39 0.42 -22.59
C ALA A 325 25.60 1.84 -22.07
N GLY A 326 25.05 2.15 -20.89
CA GLY A 326 25.26 3.43 -20.21
C GLY A 326 26.69 3.57 -19.66
N VAL A 327 26.85 4.38 -18.61
CA VAL A 327 28.14 4.49 -17.91
C VAL A 327 28.47 3.17 -17.23
N VAL A 328 29.66 2.61 -17.52
CA VAL A 328 30.14 1.38 -16.89
C VAL A 328 30.60 1.69 -15.47
N THR A 329 29.77 1.29 -14.50
CA THR A 329 30.10 1.21 -13.07
C THR A 329 30.51 -0.22 -12.72
N PRO A 330 31.18 -0.48 -11.57
CA PRO A 330 31.55 -1.84 -11.18
C PRO A 330 30.36 -2.82 -11.15
N GLU A 331 29.25 -2.41 -10.56
CA GLU A 331 28.01 -3.20 -10.53
C GLU A 331 27.36 -3.40 -11.91
N PHE A 332 27.54 -2.47 -12.85
CA PHE A 332 27.07 -2.65 -14.22
C PHE A 332 28.01 -3.56 -15.02
N GLN A 333 29.32 -3.51 -14.77
CA GLN A 333 30.28 -4.47 -15.33
C GLN A 333 29.94 -5.89 -14.89
N GLN A 334 29.66 -6.10 -13.60
CA GLN A 334 29.18 -7.38 -13.08
C GLN A 334 27.90 -7.88 -13.79
N PHE A 335 26.99 -6.97 -14.15
CA PHE A 335 25.83 -7.33 -14.97
C PHE A 335 26.21 -7.75 -16.40
N LEU A 336 27.17 -7.06 -17.04
CA LEU A 336 27.66 -7.44 -18.37
C LEU A 336 28.31 -8.82 -18.34
N ASP A 337 29.05 -9.14 -17.28
CA ASP A 337 29.66 -10.45 -17.06
C ASP A 337 28.56 -11.51 -16.89
N PHE A 338 27.55 -11.25 -16.06
CA PHE A 338 26.36 -12.12 -15.94
C PHE A 338 25.70 -12.36 -17.32
N HIS A 339 25.49 -11.32 -18.11
CA HIS A 339 24.86 -11.43 -19.43
C HIS A 339 25.69 -12.30 -20.38
N ALA A 340 27.02 -12.13 -20.39
CA ALA A 340 27.93 -12.94 -21.19
C ALA A 340 27.89 -14.42 -20.78
N ASP A 341 27.94 -14.70 -19.48
CA ASP A 341 27.91 -16.06 -18.94
C ASP A 341 26.55 -16.76 -19.15
N HIS A 342 25.47 -15.96 -19.22
CA HIS A 342 24.09 -16.43 -19.36
C HIS A 342 23.49 -16.12 -20.73
N GLY A 343 24.30 -16.13 -21.80
CA GLY A 343 23.84 -15.86 -23.18
C GLY A 343 22.78 -16.82 -23.73
N HIS A 344 22.44 -17.88 -22.99
CA HIS A 344 21.31 -18.77 -23.27
C HIS A 344 19.95 -18.21 -22.83
N LEU A 345 19.93 -17.16 -21.99
CA LEU A 345 18.70 -16.51 -21.56
C LEU A 345 18.12 -15.71 -22.73
N GLU A 346 16.85 -15.95 -23.03
CA GLU A 346 16.09 -15.18 -24.02
C GLU A 346 15.28 -14.10 -23.28
N PRO A 347 15.65 -12.81 -23.36
CA PRO A 347 14.88 -11.73 -22.74
C PRO A 347 13.44 -11.71 -23.25
N TYR A 348 12.48 -11.83 -22.34
CA TYR A 348 11.05 -11.76 -22.66
C TYR A 348 10.47 -10.39 -22.30
N ARG A 349 10.66 -9.95 -21.06
CA ARG A 349 10.22 -8.64 -20.55
C ARG A 349 11.23 -8.10 -19.54
N THR A 350 11.36 -6.78 -19.48
CA THR A 350 12.06 -6.04 -18.43
C THR A 350 11.07 -5.11 -17.74
N GLU A 351 11.30 -4.80 -16.46
CA GLU A 351 10.47 -3.89 -15.66
C GLU A 351 8.97 -4.17 -15.88
N TRP A 352 8.61 -5.47 -15.88
CA TRP A 352 7.26 -5.90 -16.24
C TRP A 352 6.31 -5.65 -15.10
N ARG A 353 5.46 -4.64 -15.27
CA ARG A 353 4.45 -4.25 -14.31
C ARG A 353 3.30 -5.26 -14.32
N VAL A 354 3.06 -5.90 -13.18
CA VAL A 354 2.05 -6.95 -12.99
C VAL A 354 1.12 -6.61 -11.83
N PHE A 355 -0.11 -7.13 -11.85
CA PHE A 355 -1.12 -6.77 -10.85
C PHE A 355 -2.23 -7.81 -10.69
N ASN A 356 -2.89 -7.76 -9.53
CA ASN A 356 -4.14 -8.43 -9.22
C ASN A 356 -5.21 -7.39 -8.89
N GLU A 357 -6.28 -7.37 -9.68
CA GLU A 357 -7.37 -6.39 -9.56
C GLU A 357 -8.33 -6.64 -8.39
N GLU A 358 -8.42 -7.88 -7.89
CA GLU A 358 -9.30 -8.24 -6.77
C GLU A 358 -8.68 -7.81 -5.45
N LEU A 359 -7.37 -8.00 -5.30
CA LEU A 359 -6.59 -7.62 -4.12
C LEU A 359 -6.03 -6.19 -4.20
N MET A 360 -6.25 -5.49 -5.32
CA MET A 360 -5.69 -4.16 -5.60
C MET A 360 -4.20 -4.06 -5.26
N MET A 361 -3.42 -5.00 -5.76
CA MET A 361 -1.96 -5.04 -5.57
C MET A 361 -1.23 -5.10 -6.90
N ALA A 362 -0.08 -4.43 -6.98
CA ALA A 362 0.73 -4.37 -8.19
C ALA A 362 2.22 -4.30 -7.85
N GLY A 363 3.08 -4.66 -8.79
CA GLY A 363 4.52 -4.47 -8.67
C GLY A 363 5.21 -4.65 -10.00
N THR A 364 6.53 -4.49 -9.98
CA THR A 364 7.36 -4.51 -11.18
C THR A 364 8.37 -5.63 -11.08
N VAL A 365 8.40 -6.50 -12.09
CA VAL A 365 9.34 -7.64 -12.20
C VAL A 365 10.52 -7.21 -13.05
N ASP A 366 11.72 -7.16 -12.48
CA ASP A 366 12.90 -6.57 -13.13
C ASP A 366 13.23 -7.23 -14.49
N PHE A 367 13.32 -8.56 -14.53
CA PHE A 367 13.66 -9.29 -15.73
C PHE A 367 12.96 -10.66 -15.79
N VAL A 368 12.36 -10.95 -16.94
CA VAL A 368 11.75 -12.24 -17.23
C VAL A 368 12.41 -12.79 -18.49
N ALA A 369 12.98 -13.99 -18.38
CA ALA A 369 13.54 -14.74 -19.49
C ALA A 369 12.59 -15.85 -19.93
N ARG A 370 12.51 -16.11 -21.23
CA ARG A 370 11.79 -17.26 -21.78
C ARG A 370 12.69 -18.48 -21.82
N ASN A 371 12.15 -19.62 -21.44
CA ASN A 371 12.80 -20.91 -21.58
C ASN A 371 12.36 -21.61 -22.87
N ALA A 372 13.19 -22.49 -23.40
CA ALA A 372 12.90 -23.25 -24.63
C ALA A 372 11.62 -24.11 -24.55
N ASP A 373 11.20 -24.52 -23.34
CA ASP A 373 9.97 -25.28 -23.09
C ASP A 373 8.71 -24.40 -22.99
N GLY A 374 8.84 -23.08 -23.21
CA GLY A 374 7.76 -22.10 -23.14
C GLY A 374 7.45 -21.60 -21.73
N THR A 375 8.10 -22.11 -20.69
CA THR A 375 8.04 -21.52 -19.34
C THR A 375 8.86 -20.23 -19.27
N VAL A 376 8.76 -19.50 -18.16
CA VAL A 376 9.58 -18.31 -17.90
C VAL A 376 10.39 -18.45 -16.62
N SER A 377 11.51 -17.73 -16.54
CA SER A 377 12.34 -17.61 -15.34
C SER A 377 12.46 -16.14 -14.95
N ILE A 378 12.39 -15.85 -13.65
CA ILE A 378 12.45 -14.49 -13.11
C ILE A 378 13.86 -14.23 -12.58
N TYR A 379 14.39 -13.03 -12.85
CA TYR A 379 15.61 -12.52 -12.27
C TYR A 379 15.34 -11.14 -11.71
N ASP A 380 15.88 -10.89 -10.53
CA ASP A 380 15.69 -9.66 -9.78
C ASP A 380 17.08 -9.12 -9.38
N TRP A 381 17.36 -7.89 -9.79
CA TRP A 381 18.68 -7.27 -9.69
C TRP A 381 18.83 -6.63 -8.31
N LYS A 382 19.85 -7.02 -7.54
CA LYS A 382 20.04 -6.54 -6.18
C LYS A 382 21.40 -5.88 -5.98
N ARG A 383 21.37 -4.55 -5.95
CA ARG A 383 22.49 -3.73 -5.47
C ARG A 383 22.50 -3.64 -3.95
N SER A 384 22.98 -4.68 -3.26
CA SER A 384 23.00 -4.71 -1.79
C SER A 384 24.10 -5.57 -1.18
N ALA A 385 24.88 -4.98 -0.27
CA ALA A 385 25.84 -5.69 0.58
C ALA A 385 25.21 -6.45 1.77
N LYS A 386 23.87 -6.53 1.84
CA LYS A 386 23.11 -7.13 2.96
C LYS A 386 22.38 -8.42 2.59
N VAL A 387 22.70 -8.99 1.42
CA VAL A 387 22.09 -10.24 0.93
C VAL A 387 23.05 -11.41 1.12
N ILE A 388 24.34 -11.22 0.82
CA ILE A 388 25.38 -12.26 0.89
C ILE A 388 26.58 -11.81 1.72
N HIS A 389 27.24 -12.75 2.38
CA HIS A 389 28.58 -12.56 2.92
C HIS A 389 29.60 -12.49 1.78
N ALA A 390 30.84 -12.08 2.08
CA ALA A 390 31.91 -11.97 1.09
C ALA A 390 32.28 -13.32 0.43
N ASP A 391 31.91 -14.44 1.05
CA ASP A 391 32.10 -15.80 0.50
C ASP A 391 30.91 -16.27 -0.38
N GLY A 392 29.94 -15.38 -0.66
CA GLY A 392 28.74 -15.69 -1.44
C GLY A 392 27.61 -16.37 -0.66
N SER A 393 27.84 -16.74 0.61
CA SER A 393 26.78 -17.36 1.43
C SER A 393 25.70 -16.35 1.83
N ILE A 394 24.44 -16.78 1.91
CA ILE A 394 23.31 -15.91 2.24
C ILE A 394 23.43 -15.38 3.68
N GLN A 395 23.32 -14.06 3.85
CA GLN A 395 23.22 -13.45 5.17
C GLN A 395 21.85 -13.77 5.80
N ARG A 396 21.87 -14.49 6.91
CA ARG A 396 20.67 -14.87 7.69
C ARG A 396 20.58 -14.10 8.99
N ASN A 397 19.37 -13.93 9.51
CA ASN A 397 19.14 -13.33 10.82
C ASN A 397 18.66 -14.38 11.83
N ASN A 398 19.55 -14.82 12.72
CA ASN A 398 19.23 -15.83 13.72
C ASN A 398 18.56 -15.26 14.99
N TYR A 399 18.36 -13.95 15.07
CA TYR A 399 17.88 -13.27 16.28
C TYR A 399 16.45 -12.75 16.16
N GLN A 400 15.93 -12.66 14.94
CA GLN A 400 14.63 -12.07 14.66
C GLN A 400 13.98 -12.73 13.45
N THR A 401 12.69 -12.99 13.56
CA THR A 401 11.87 -13.56 12.50
C THR A 401 10.92 -12.51 11.92
N ALA A 402 10.34 -12.85 10.77
CA ALA A 402 9.19 -12.14 10.22
C ALA A 402 7.98 -12.16 11.19
N GLU A 403 7.00 -11.31 10.95
CA GLU A 403 5.82 -11.12 11.79
C GLU A 403 4.58 -11.87 11.24
N GLY A 404 3.59 -12.05 12.11
CA GLY A 404 2.30 -12.66 11.77
C GLY A 404 2.43 -14.02 11.07
N PRO A 405 1.80 -14.22 9.90
CA PRO A 405 1.76 -15.53 9.23
C PRO A 405 3.11 -16.02 8.68
N LEU A 406 4.12 -15.16 8.60
CA LEU A 406 5.43 -15.48 8.04
C LEU A 406 6.51 -15.75 9.10
N ASN A 407 6.12 -15.90 10.37
CA ASN A 407 7.03 -16.01 11.52
C ASN A 407 8.01 -17.20 11.51
N ASP A 408 7.88 -18.11 10.55
CA ASP A 408 8.83 -19.19 10.28
C ASP A 408 10.04 -18.77 9.41
N LEU A 409 10.04 -17.53 8.91
CA LEU A 409 11.15 -16.94 8.14
C LEU A 409 12.01 -16.02 9.01
N ASP A 410 13.32 -16.00 8.74
CA ASP A 410 14.24 -15.04 9.34
C ASP A 410 14.03 -13.62 8.77
N ASP A 411 14.21 -12.59 9.61
CA ASP A 411 14.19 -11.19 9.16
C ASP A 411 15.51 -10.80 8.47
N SER A 412 15.66 -11.26 7.23
CA SER A 412 16.77 -10.94 6.34
C SER A 412 16.31 -10.38 5.00
N ARG A 413 17.23 -9.71 4.29
CA ARG A 413 16.97 -9.20 2.94
C ARG A 413 16.64 -10.32 1.96
N PHE A 414 17.34 -11.46 2.07
CA PHE A 414 17.03 -12.63 1.25
C PHE A 414 15.60 -13.12 1.46
N SER A 415 15.15 -13.25 2.70
CA SER A 415 13.78 -13.72 2.99
C SER A 415 12.72 -12.74 2.49
N ARG A 416 12.93 -11.42 2.61
CA ARG A 416 12.06 -10.38 2.03
C ARG A 416 11.96 -10.49 0.51
N TYR A 417 13.10 -10.49 -0.19
CA TYR A 417 13.13 -10.59 -1.66
C TYR A 417 12.59 -11.94 -2.17
N SER A 418 12.83 -13.02 -1.42
CA SER A 418 12.30 -14.34 -1.74
C SER A 418 10.77 -14.35 -1.72
N ILE A 419 10.13 -13.71 -0.73
CA ILE A 419 8.67 -13.58 -0.71
C ILE A 419 8.16 -12.66 -1.82
N GLN A 420 8.82 -11.53 -2.07
CA GLN A 420 8.48 -10.63 -3.18
C GLN A 420 8.46 -11.38 -4.53
N GLN A 421 9.51 -12.13 -4.87
CA GLN A 421 9.54 -12.91 -6.10
C GLN A 421 8.46 -14.00 -6.15
N ASN A 422 8.17 -14.66 -5.02
CA ASN A 422 7.10 -15.65 -4.97
C ASN A 422 5.71 -15.03 -5.20
N ILE A 423 5.48 -13.79 -4.78
CA ILE A 423 4.26 -13.04 -5.12
C ILE A 423 4.23 -12.73 -6.62
N TYR A 424 5.35 -12.31 -7.22
CA TYR A 424 5.43 -12.09 -8.68
C TYR A 424 5.18 -13.38 -9.46
N LYS A 425 5.74 -14.51 -9.03
CA LYS A 425 5.42 -15.82 -9.59
C LYS A 425 3.92 -16.10 -9.53
N TRP A 426 3.31 -15.94 -8.37
CA TRP A 426 1.87 -16.15 -8.21
C TRP A 426 1.04 -15.22 -9.10
N LEU A 427 1.41 -13.94 -9.24
CA LEU A 427 0.75 -13.01 -10.16
C LEU A 427 0.87 -13.45 -11.61
N LEU A 428 2.07 -13.81 -12.06
CA LEU A 428 2.32 -14.25 -13.43
C LEU A 428 1.54 -15.53 -13.77
N GLU A 429 1.51 -16.49 -12.85
CA GLU A 429 0.80 -17.76 -13.04
C GLU A 429 -0.72 -17.61 -12.97
N SER A 430 -1.24 -16.75 -12.08
CA SER A 430 -2.69 -16.60 -11.88
C SER A 430 -3.36 -15.54 -12.77
N LYS A 431 -2.61 -14.54 -13.27
CA LYS A 431 -3.18 -13.39 -13.99
C LYS A 431 -2.60 -13.15 -15.39
N TYR A 432 -1.45 -13.75 -15.73
CA TYR A 432 -0.75 -13.50 -17.00
C TYR A 432 -0.52 -14.77 -17.84
N GLY A 433 -1.03 -15.92 -17.40
CA GLY A 433 -0.96 -17.18 -18.17
C GLY A 433 0.46 -17.73 -18.34
N CYS A 434 1.41 -17.28 -17.53
CA CYS A 434 2.78 -17.80 -17.53
C CYS A 434 2.89 -19.03 -16.62
N ARG A 435 3.94 -19.83 -16.83
CA ARG A 435 4.39 -20.82 -15.85
C ARG A 435 5.82 -20.48 -15.46
N VAL A 436 6.09 -20.26 -14.18
CA VAL A 436 7.41 -19.84 -13.71
C VAL A 436 8.23 -21.07 -13.31
N ARG A 437 9.33 -21.31 -14.04
CA ARG A 437 10.23 -22.44 -13.81
C ARG A 437 11.14 -22.20 -12.62
N SER A 438 11.79 -21.05 -12.57
CA SER A 438 12.72 -20.67 -11.50
C SER A 438 12.76 -19.17 -11.30
N MET A 439 13.27 -18.77 -10.13
CA MET A 439 13.36 -17.39 -9.66
C MET A 439 14.77 -17.19 -9.11
N HIS A 440 15.41 -16.06 -9.39
CA HIS A 440 16.78 -15.80 -8.98
C HIS A 440 16.97 -14.36 -8.50
N LEU A 441 17.79 -14.19 -7.47
CA LEU A 441 18.35 -12.88 -7.12
C LEU A 441 19.75 -12.81 -7.72
N VAL A 442 20.05 -11.72 -8.41
CA VAL A 442 21.38 -11.46 -8.95
C VAL A 442 21.98 -10.29 -8.17
N VAL A 443 22.94 -10.61 -7.30
CA VAL A 443 23.61 -9.61 -6.47
C VAL A 443 24.71 -8.94 -7.28
N LEU A 444 24.60 -7.62 -7.42
CA LEU A 444 25.49 -6.76 -8.19
C LEU A 444 25.93 -5.60 -7.29
N HIS A 445 27.11 -5.68 -6.67
CA HIS A 445 27.55 -4.66 -5.71
C HIS A 445 29.06 -4.39 -5.82
N PRO A 446 29.50 -3.12 -5.74
CA PRO A 446 30.92 -2.77 -5.83
C PRO A 446 31.78 -3.24 -4.65
N ASP A 447 31.19 -3.83 -3.61
CA ASP A 447 31.94 -4.41 -2.48
C ASP A 447 32.41 -5.84 -2.76
N TYR A 448 31.96 -6.43 -3.87
CA TYR A 448 32.32 -7.76 -4.32
C TYR A 448 33.02 -7.65 -5.68
N ASP A 449 33.98 -8.52 -5.95
CA ASP A 449 34.69 -8.52 -7.23
C ASP A 449 33.81 -9.11 -8.35
N GLU A 450 32.95 -10.08 -8.01
CA GLU A 450 32.10 -10.83 -8.94
C GLU A 450 30.61 -10.71 -8.58
N TYR A 451 29.73 -10.98 -9.56
CA TYR A 451 28.30 -11.11 -9.29
C TYR A 451 28.00 -12.44 -8.57
N THR A 452 26.85 -12.53 -7.92
CA THR A 452 26.37 -13.80 -7.34
C THR A 452 24.92 -14.05 -7.71
N VAL A 453 24.62 -15.24 -8.24
CA VAL A 453 23.25 -15.69 -8.54
C VAL A 453 22.78 -16.60 -7.42
N LEU A 454 21.66 -16.23 -6.80
CA LEU A 454 21.01 -17.01 -5.75
C LEU A 454 19.68 -17.53 -6.26
N GLU A 455 19.48 -18.85 -6.24
CA GLU A 455 18.17 -19.43 -6.51
C GLU A 455 17.19 -19.10 -5.37
N VAL A 456 16.00 -18.65 -5.75
CA VAL A 456 14.92 -18.34 -4.82
C VAL A 456 14.03 -19.57 -4.66
N PRO A 457 13.85 -20.09 -3.43
CA PRO A 457 13.00 -21.25 -3.21
C PRO A 457 11.53 -20.92 -3.46
N ASP A 458 10.76 -21.93 -3.89
CA ASP A 458 9.31 -21.84 -3.96
C ASP A 458 8.70 -21.71 -2.55
N ARG A 459 7.78 -20.76 -2.39
CA ARG A 459 7.10 -20.42 -1.14
C ARG A 459 5.59 -20.24 -1.36
N ALA A 460 4.97 -21.08 -2.18
CA ALA A 460 3.53 -21.02 -2.45
C ALA A 460 2.68 -21.01 -1.16
N ALA A 461 3.09 -21.76 -0.12
CA ALA A 461 2.41 -21.77 1.17
C ALA A 461 2.44 -20.41 1.88
N HIS A 462 3.56 -19.69 1.84
CA HIS A 462 3.67 -18.34 2.41
C HIS A 462 2.82 -17.33 1.65
N VAL A 463 2.83 -17.39 0.31
CA VAL A 463 1.98 -16.53 -0.53
C VAL A 463 0.51 -16.79 -0.25
N ALA A 464 0.09 -18.05 -0.08
CA ALA A 464 -1.28 -18.39 0.27
C ALA A 464 -1.71 -17.77 1.63
N LYS A 465 -0.81 -17.74 2.63
CA LYS A 465 -1.08 -17.07 3.91
C LYS A 465 -1.23 -15.55 3.74
N ILE A 466 -0.39 -14.91 2.93
CA ILE A 466 -0.48 -13.47 2.62
C ILE A 466 -1.80 -13.14 1.92
N VAL A 467 -2.18 -13.93 0.91
CA VAL A 467 -3.46 -13.74 0.19
C VAL A 467 -4.64 -13.95 1.13
N ALA A 468 -4.57 -14.93 2.04
CA ALA A 468 -5.59 -15.15 3.06
C ALA A 468 -5.69 -13.97 4.03
N SER A 469 -4.56 -13.42 4.48
CA SER A 469 -4.58 -12.26 5.38
C SER A 469 -5.14 -11.01 4.70
N LEU A 470 -4.83 -10.80 3.41
CA LEU A 470 -5.43 -9.70 2.64
C LEU A 470 -6.94 -9.86 2.50
N ARG A 471 -7.44 -11.07 2.26
CA ARG A 471 -8.88 -11.32 2.11
C ARG A 471 -9.67 -11.17 3.42
N ALA A 472 -9.01 -11.33 4.56
CA ALA A 472 -9.62 -11.22 5.89
C ALA A 472 -9.45 -9.82 6.53
N GLY A 473 -8.40 -9.08 6.10
CA GLY A 473 -8.15 -7.69 6.47
C GLY A 473 -8.90 -6.69 5.59
N CYS A 474 -9.21 -7.05 4.34
CA CYS A 474 -10.13 -6.29 3.48
C CYS A 474 -11.58 -6.60 3.78
#